data_AF-A0A8S0WA62-F1
#
_entry.id   AF-A0A8S0WA62-F1
#
_cell.length_a   1.000
_cell.length_b   1.000
_cell.length_c   1.000
_cell.angle_alpha   90.00
_cell.angle_beta   90.00
_cell.angle_gamma   90.00
#
_symmetry.space_group_name_H-M   'P 1'
#
loop_
_entity.id
_entity.type
_entity.pdbx_description
1 polymer ?
#
loop_
_entity_poly.entity_id
_entity_poly.type
_entity_poly.pdbx_seq_one_letter_code
_entity_poly.pdbx_strand_id
1 'polypeptide(L)'
;MALDDFHDTPSGSYDWHKHLADASPYATGTFKRAPSETSSDEGYQSDPTLANDVDDKIQDFLLERSRRREQLRLRHEADRNALETRLQEEQEVDEMRLMEEFSRYQDSLEDERVRLFRVRFEEDKMLWEQERQRQRDEFEQEKADWRARYGHTIDLVEARKQWEAERSDDWKKLETERAKWQAEVKKQTAAIRQDSLKLEKLLRNKKKFQDEIDSLKEQLESERQRTLHSDDELGLRDRLRDSIIAELQYTMAFNVNELMDQMSMRNELMENENEKEWQDAVEHSPKIATIIPFDNTSGTQKGKSYVIENADVADRIRLRNLVDRSQMFLANQAGLETIGEETESMAWRRCLNGVPPGPQRLAHARKLLERRSKNDRVRRFLDNTKALEVVCDFPSRLRQAGNDTHGSFPRSHYLESVKSSWRYDARVETKSLEALVDLIAPP
;
A
#
# COMPACT_ATOMS: atom_id res chain seq x y z
N MET A 1 2.18 30.13 -24.54
CA MET A 1 1.90 31.58 -24.52
C MET A 1 2.69 32.21 -25.67
N ALA A 2 2.24 33.36 -26.18
CA ALA A 2 2.90 34.01 -27.31
C ALA A 2 4.29 34.55 -26.92
N LEU A 3 5.19 34.60 -27.90
CA LEU A 3 6.46 35.31 -27.89
C LEU A 3 6.57 36.02 -29.24
N ASP A 4 5.96 37.20 -29.30
CA ASP A 4 6.17 38.20 -30.35
C ASP A 4 6.93 39.39 -29.74
N ASP A 5 7.43 40.28 -30.60
CA ASP A 5 8.02 41.59 -30.30
C ASP A 5 9.24 41.62 -29.37
N PHE A 6 10.44 41.70 -29.98
CA PHE A 6 11.44 42.75 -29.67
C PHE A 6 12.60 42.75 -30.68
N HIS A 7 12.42 43.47 -31.79
CA HIS A 7 13.51 43.82 -32.72
C HIS A 7 13.34 45.26 -33.22
N ASP A 8 13.81 46.22 -32.42
CA ASP A 8 13.96 47.61 -32.84
C ASP A 8 15.29 48.17 -32.30
N THR A 9 16.21 48.50 -33.20
CA THR A 9 17.51 49.11 -32.88
C THR A 9 17.64 50.44 -33.63
N PRO A 10 17.66 51.59 -32.94
CA PRO A 10 17.71 52.90 -33.60
C PRO A 10 19.08 53.17 -34.21
N SER A 11 19.15 53.23 -35.55
CA SER A 11 20.35 53.58 -36.31
C SER A 11 20.64 55.08 -36.26
N GLY A 12 21.17 55.55 -35.12
CA GLY A 12 21.55 56.94 -34.87
C GLY A 12 22.71 57.44 -35.74
N SER A 13 22.41 57.87 -36.98
CA SER A 13 23.36 58.52 -37.87
C SER A 13 23.76 59.90 -37.34
N TYR A 14 24.99 60.03 -36.83
CA TYR A 14 25.55 61.30 -36.39
C TYR A 14 26.03 62.14 -37.59
N ASP A 15 25.31 63.23 -37.89
CA ASP A 15 25.69 64.21 -38.91
C ASP A 15 26.75 65.18 -38.34
N TRP A 16 27.95 65.17 -38.94
CA TRP A 16 29.09 65.97 -38.52
C TRP A 16 29.20 67.34 -39.23
N HIS A 17 28.25 67.71 -40.11
CA HIS A 17 28.32 68.98 -40.84
C HIS A 17 27.46 70.11 -40.25
N LYS A 18 27.89 70.63 -39.10
CA LYS A 18 27.46 71.96 -38.62
C LYS A 18 28.48 72.64 -37.71
N HIS A 19 28.44 73.98 -37.71
CA HIS A 19 29.28 74.91 -36.92
C HIS A 19 30.76 75.02 -37.30
N LEU A 20 31.02 75.57 -38.50
CA LEU A 20 32.19 76.44 -38.73
C LEU A 20 31.78 77.62 -39.63
N ALA A 21 31.28 78.68 -39.00
CA ALA A 21 30.95 79.95 -39.64
C ALA A 21 31.07 81.11 -38.63
N ASP A 22 31.33 82.30 -39.17
CA ASP A 22 31.39 83.63 -38.53
C ASP A 22 32.59 84.02 -37.64
N ALA A 23 32.90 85.33 -37.75
CA ALA A 23 33.76 86.16 -36.90
C ALA A 23 35.30 85.95 -36.88
N SER A 24 36.02 86.64 -37.76
CA SER A 24 36.76 87.87 -37.34
C SER A 24 37.24 88.73 -38.55
N PRO A 25 37.11 90.07 -38.56
CA PRO A 25 37.42 90.90 -39.73
C PRO A 25 38.50 91.99 -39.52
N TYR A 26 39.59 91.93 -40.28
CA TYR A 26 40.44 93.09 -40.62
C TYR A 26 40.85 92.98 -42.09
N ALA A 27 40.36 93.81 -43.02
CA ALA A 27 40.53 95.27 -43.19
C ALA A 27 41.74 95.60 -44.09
N THR A 28 41.45 96.05 -45.31
CA THR A 28 42.42 96.43 -46.34
C THR A 28 43.08 97.78 -46.04
N GLY A 29 44.39 97.89 -46.32
CA GLY A 29 45.15 99.13 -46.15
C GLY A 29 45.98 99.49 -47.39
N THR A 30 45.48 100.40 -48.24
CA THR A 30 46.18 100.88 -49.44
C THR A 30 46.65 102.34 -49.28
N PHE A 31 47.95 102.53 -49.09
CA PHE A 31 48.64 103.83 -49.16
C PHE A 31 49.82 103.69 -50.14
N LYS A 32 49.80 104.37 -51.30
CA LYS A 32 50.00 105.81 -51.58
C LYS A 32 51.47 106.17 -51.83
N ARG A 33 51.74 106.41 -53.11
CA ARG A 33 52.95 106.91 -53.78
C ARG A 33 53.10 108.43 -53.60
N ALA A 34 54.33 108.94 -53.85
CA ALA A 34 54.76 110.33 -54.15
C ALA A 34 55.66 110.99 -53.06
N PRO A 35 56.36 112.11 -53.37
CA PRO A 35 57.36 112.25 -54.45
C PRO A 35 58.66 112.91 -53.88
N SER A 36 59.26 113.86 -54.62
CA SER A 36 60.44 114.69 -54.27
C SER A 36 61.82 113.95 -54.35
N GLU A 37 62.94 114.59 -54.73
CA GLU A 37 63.09 115.92 -55.33
C GLU A 37 64.29 116.05 -56.28
N THR A 38 64.22 117.09 -57.11
CA THR A 38 65.20 117.55 -58.09
C THR A 38 66.34 118.35 -57.48
N SER A 39 67.54 118.30 -58.08
CA SER A 39 68.46 119.46 -58.06
C SER A 39 69.48 119.40 -59.21
N SER A 40 69.64 120.55 -59.88
CA SER A 40 70.84 121.15 -60.51
C SER A 40 71.96 120.22 -61.05
N ASP A 41 72.38 120.26 -62.31
CA ASP A 41 72.71 121.42 -63.17
C ASP A 41 73.87 122.29 -62.64
N GLU A 42 75.07 122.09 -63.20
CA GLU A 42 75.87 123.17 -63.78
C GLU A 42 77.05 122.57 -64.55
N GLY A 43 77.41 123.16 -65.69
CA GLY A 43 78.56 122.75 -66.50
C GLY A 43 79.70 123.76 -66.40
N TYR A 44 80.93 123.28 -66.21
CA TYR A 44 82.14 124.12 -66.31
C TYR A 44 83.13 123.55 -67.32
N GLN A 45 83.59 124.40 -68.22
CA GLN A 45 84.69 124.14 -69.15
C GLN A 45 85.98 124.78 -68.60
N SER A 46 87.02 123.97 -68.43
CA SER A 46 88.40 124.41 -68.15
C SER A 46 89.32 123.26 -68.60
N ASP A 47 89.87 123.33 -69.80
CA ASP A 47 91.09 124.07 -70.20
C ASP A 47 92.36 123.21 -69.99
N PRO A 48 92.86 122.53 -71.04
CA PRO A 48 93.89 121.51 -70.92
C PRO A 48 95.30 122.05 -71.17
N THR A 49 96.21 121.94 -70.19
CA THR A 49 97.68 121.75 -70.40
C THR A 49 98.53 121.58 -69.13
N LEU A 50 97.94 121.60 -67.92
CA LEU A 50 98.64 121.30 -66.65
C LEU A 50 98.18 119.98 -65.99
N ALA A 51 97.56 119.10 -66.77
CA ALA A 51 96.81 117.95 -66.30
C ALA A 51 97.69 116.82 -65.72
N ASN A 52 98.61 116.25 -66.51
CA ASN A 52 99.18 114.92 -66.26
C ASN A 52 99.72 114.69 -64.82
N ASP A 53 100.49 115.63 -64.28
CA ASP A 53 101.13 115.49 -62.95
C ASP A 53 100.15 115.65 -61.76
N VAL A 54 98.93 116.13 -62.04
CA VAL A 54 97.83 116.30 -61.08
C VAL A 54 96.76 115.22 -61.31
N ASP A 55 96.46 114.89 -62.56
CA ASP A 55 95.59 113.78 -62.96
C ASP A 55 96.12 112.44 -62.47
N ASP A 56 97.44 112.18 -62.51
CA ASP A 56 98.01 110.95 -61.93
C ASP A 56 97.76 110.89 -60.41
N LYS A 57 97.87 112.03 -59.70
CA LYS A 57 97.60 112.12 -58.25
C LYS A 57 96.11 112.05 -57.92
N ILE A 58 95.24 112.55 -58.79
CA ILE A 58 93.79 112.43 -58.69
C ILE A 58 93.36 111.00 -59.03
N GLN A 59 93.96 110.34 -60.01
CA GLN A 59 93.73 108.93 -60.31
C GLN A 59 94.22 108.04 -59.17
N ASP A 60 95.40 108.26 -58.61
CA ASP A 60 95.85 107.56 -57.39
C ASP A 60 94.90 107.77 -56.21
N PHE A 61 94.44 109.01 -55.97
CA PHE A 61 93.45 109.29 -54.93
C PHE A 61 92.10 108.62 -55.21
N LEU A 62 91.66 108.54 -56.46
CA LEU A 62 90.43 107.86 -56.87
C LEU A 62 90.59 106.33 -56.82
N LEU A 63 91.75 105.77 -57.14
CA LEU A 63 92.10 104.35 -56.98
C LEU A 63 92.17 103.97 -55.50
N GLU A 64 92.78 104.80 -54.66
CA GLU A 64 92.84 104.61 -53.21
C GLU A 64 91.44 104.74 -52.58
N ARG A 65 90.65 105.73 -53.01
CA ARG A 65 89.23 105.89 -52.60
C ARG A 65 88.36 104.73 -53.10
N SER A 66 88.65 104.18 -54.29
CA SER A 66 87.98 103.00 -54.85
C SER A 66 88.36 101.74 -54.06
N ARG A 67 89.66 101.51 -53.80
CA ARG A 67 90.16 100.43 -52.93
C ARG A 67 89.57 100.50 -51.53
N ARG A 68 89.48 101.68 -50.92
CA ARG A 68 88.85 101.86 -49.59
C ARG A 68 87.34 101.60 -49.64
N ARG A 69 86.64 102.01 -50.71
CA ARG A 69 85.22 101.65 -50.92
C ARG A 69 85.03 100.16 -51.08
N GLU A 70 85.88 99.48 -51.86
CA GLU A 70 85.80 98.04 -52.07
C GLU A 70 86.21 97.25 -50.82
N GLN A 71 87.19 97.72 -50.04
CA GLN A 71 87.51 97.16 -48.72
C GLN A 71 86.38 97.36 -47.71
N LEU A 72 85.69 98.51 -47.71
CA LEU A 72 84.50 98.73 -46.89
C LEU A 72 83.34 97.85 -47.33
N ARG A 73 83.12 97.72 -48.65
CA ARG A 73 82.14 96.80 -49.22
C ARG A 73 82.44 95.37 -48.80
N LEU A 74 83.66 94.86 -49.02
CA LEU A 74 84.06 93.50 -48.64
C LEU A 74 83.95 93.25 -47.13
N ARG A 75 84.17 94.27 -46.28
CA ARG A 75 83.88 94.18 -44.85
C ARG A 75 82.37 94.07 -44.58
N HIS A 76 81.55 94.96 -45.14
CA HIS A 76 80.10 94.87 -44.99
C HIS A 76 79.49 93.60 -45.60
N GLU A 77 80.09 93.05 -46.65
CA GLU A 77 79.72 91.77 -47.29
C GLU A 77 80.12 90.59 -46.38
N ALA A 78 81.29 90.64 -45.74
CA ALA A 78 81.68 89.65 -44.71
C ALA A 78 80.85 89.76 -43.41
N ASP A 79 80.60 90.97 -42.91
CA ASP A 79 79.75 91.24 -41.74
C ASP A 79 78.31 90.77 -42.01
N ARG A 80 77.78 91.03 -43.21
CA ARG A 80 76.47 90.53 -43.66
C ARG A 80 76.45 89.01 -43.70
N ASN A 81 77.42 88.38 -44.36
CA ASN A 81 77.46 86.91 -44.45
C ASN A 81 77.59 86.27 -43.05
N ALA A 82 78.31 86.90 -42.11
CA ALA A 82 78.41 86.45 -40.73
C ALA A 82 77.09 86.63 -39.95
N LEU A 83 76.33 87.69 -40.22
CA LEU A 83 74.99 87.89 -39.65
C LEU A 83 73.94 86.94 -40.25
N GLU A 84 73.98 86.70 -41.56
CA GLU A 84 73.12 85.70 -42.22
C GLU A 84 73.44 84.28 -41.73
N THR A 85 74.73 83.95 -41.56
CA THR A 85 75.15 82.68 -40.94
C THR A 85 74.60 82.54 -39.52
N ARG A 86 74.77 83.56 -38.66
CA ARG A 86 74.24 83.53 -37.28
C ARG A 86 72.72 83.45 -37.21
N LEU A 87 72.02 84.16 -38.11
CA LEU A 87 70.56 84.10 -38.17
C LEU A 87 70.10 82.70 -38.56
N GLN A 88 70.81 82.02 -39.46
CA GLN A 88 70.55 80.63 -39.80
C GLN A 88 70.90 79.68 -38.64
N GLU A 89 72.02 79.87 -37.94
CA GLU A 89 72.38 79.12 -36.73
C GLU A 89 71.33 79.27 -35.61
N GLU A 90 70.84 80.49 -35.37
CA GLU A 90 69.75 80.76 -34.40
C GLU A 90 68.43 80.11 -34.85
N GLN A 91 68.09 80.16 -36.14
CA GLN A 91 66.90 79.49 -36.69
C GLN A 91 66.98 77.96 -36.57
N GLU A 92 68.12 77.35 -36.91
CA GLU A 92 68.33 75.90 -36.78
C GLU A 92 68.26 75.45 -35.31
N VAL A 93 68.76 76.27 -34.37
CA VAL A 93 68.64 76.00 -32.92
C VAL A 93 67.19 76.11 -32.43
N ASP A 94 66.45 77.15 -32.82
CA ASP A 94 65.04 77.30 -32.43
C ASP A 94 64.13 76.25 -33.10
N GLU A 95 64.40 75.86 -34.35
CA GLU A 95 63.69 74.75 -35.01
C GLU A 95 63.97 73.40 -34.35
N MET A 96 65.22 73.07 -34.03
CA MET A 96 65.54 71.84 -33.28
C MET A 96 64.90 71.85 -31.90
N ARG A 97 64.92 72.99 -31.20
CA ARG A 97 64.25 73.14 -29.90
C ARG A 97 62.74 72.96 -30.00
N LEU A 98 62.10 73.53 -31.03
CA LEU A 98 60.67 73.36 -31.27
C LEU A 98 60.32 71.90 -31.58
N MET A 99 61.17 71.19 -32.32
CA MET A 99 61.01 69.74 -32.55
C MET A 99 61.20 68.92 -31.27
N GLU A 100 62.15 69.26 -30.39
CA GLU A 100 62.28 68.62 -29.08
C GLU A 100 61.05 68.85 -28.19
N GLU A 101 60.58 70.10 -28.10
CA GLU A 101 59.38 70.44 -27.31
C GLU A 101 58.11 69.76 -27.89
N PHE A 102 58.00 69.63 -29.21
CA PHE A 102 56.93 68.89 -29.88
C PHE A 102 57.03 67.37 -29.65
N SER A 103 58.23 66.77 -29.73
CA SER A 103 58.43 65.34 -29.45
C SER A 103 58.01 65.00 -28.02
N ARG A 104 58.48 65.78 -27.03
CA ARG A 104 58.10 65.58 -25.61
C ARG A 104 56.59 65.72 -25.39
N TYR A 105 55.91 66.55 -26.16
CA TYR A 105 54.45 66.68 -26.12
C TYR A 105 53.75 65.47 -26.77
N GLN A 106 54.28 64.92 -27.87
CA GLN A 106 53.79 63.66 -28.44
C GLN A 106 53.98 62.48 -27.48
N ASP A 107 55.17 62.34 -26.88
CA ASP A 107 55.48 61.32 -25.87
C ASP A 107 54.49 61.41 -24.68
N SER A 108 54.26 62.62 -24.15
CA SER A 108 53.30 62.86 -23.06
C SER A 108 51.84 62.56 -23.44
N LEU A 109 51.46 62.72 -24.72
CA LEU A 109 50.12 62.35 -25.20
C LEU A 109 49.98 60.84 -25.40
N GLU A 110 51.05 60.15 -25.82
CA GLU A 110 51.07 58.68 -25.93
C GLU A 110 50.99 58.03 -24.53
N ASP A 111 51.75 58.53 -23.55
CA ASP A 111 51.70 58.08 -22.15
C ASP A 111 50.29 58.25 -21.55
N GLU A 112 49.65 59.42 -21.71
CA GLU A 112 48.28 59.62 -21.21
C GLU A 112 47.27 58.75 -21.97
N ARG A 113 47.46 58.50 -23.28
CA ARG A 113 46.62 57.57 -24.06
C ARG A 113 46.76 56.13 -23.56
N VAL A 114 47.97 55.69 -23.23
CA VAL A 114 48.25 54.36 -22.64
C VAL A 114 47.67 54.25 -21.22
N ARG A 115 47.77 55.31 -20.41
CA ARG A 115 47.16 55.39 -19.08
C ARG A 115 45.64 55.29 -19.16
N LEU A 116 44.98 56.09 -20.01
CA LEU A 116 43.52 56.06 -20.20
C LEU A 116 43.04 54.71 -20.75
N PHE A 117 43.81 54.09 -21.64
CA PHE A 117 43.52 52.73 -22.10
C PHE A 117 43.60 51.70 -20.97
N ARG A 118 44.61 51.78 -20.09
CA ARG A 118 44.74 50.89 -18.93
C ARG A 118 43.57 51.06 -17.95
N VAL A 119 43.17 52.30 -17.63
CA VAL A 119 42.03 52.56 -16.74
C VAL A 119 40.76 51.91 -17.30
N ARG A 120 40.43 52.14 -18.58
CA ARG A 120 39.26 51.51 -19.21
C ARG A 120 39.34 49.99 -19.22
N PHE A 121 40.51 49.41 -19.48
CA PHE A 121 40.71 47.96 -19.45
C PHE A 121 40.50 47.38 -18.03
N GLU A 122 40.90 48.11 -16.98
CA GLU A 122 40.65 47.72 -15.59
C GLU A 122 39.16 47.88 -15.20
N GLU A 123 38.48 48.91 -15.70
CA GLU A 123 37.02 49.11 -15.56
C GLU A 123 36.22 48.01 -16.27
N ASP A 124 36.50 47.72 -17.54
CA ASP A 124 35.88 46.65 -18.33
C ASP A 124 36.10 45.28 -17.68
N LYS A 125 37.31 45.02 -17.18
CA LYS A 125 37.64 43.79 -16.44
C LYS A 125 36.83 43.69 -15.15
N MET A 126 36.70 44.78 -14.38
CA MET A 126 35.88 44.84 -13.16
C MET A 126 34.40 44.57 -13.45
N LEU A 127 33.85 45.17 -14.50
CA LEU A 127 32.47 44.92 -14.94
C LEU A 127 32.27 43.45 -15.36
N TRP A 128 33.23 42.87 -16.09
CA TRP A 128 33.18 41.45 -16.46
C TRP A 128 33.34 40.50 -15.25
N GLU A 129 34.10 40.90 -14.23
CA GLU A 129 34.20 40.16 -12.96
C GLU A 129 32.90 40.22 -12.15
N GLN A 130 32.23 41.37 -12.10
CA GLN A 130 30.91 41.53 -11.46
C GLN A 130 29.81 40.74 -12.18
N GLU A 131 29.75 40.81 -13.52
CA GLU A 131 28.76 40.07 -14.31
C GLU A 131 28.95 38.55 -14.18
N ARG A 132 30.21 38.07 -14.20
CA ARG A 132 30.52 36.65 -13.98
C ARG A 132 30.15 36.19 -12.56
N GLN A 133 30.16 37.08 -11.57
CA GLN A 133 29.70 36.77 -10.22
C GLN A 133 28.17 36.75 -10.14
N ARG A 134 27.48 37.74 -10.74
CA ARG A 134 26.01 37.77 -10.86
C ARG A 134 25.46 36.47 -11.45
N GLN A 135 26.05 36.00 -12.55
CA GLN A 135 25.65 34.73 -13.20
C GLN A 135 25.87 33.49 -12.31
N ARG A 136 26.84 33.51 -11.39
CA ARG A 136 27.06 32.41 -10.42
C ARG A 136 26.01 32.44 -9.32
N ASP A 137 25.68 33.62 -8.83
CA ASP A 137 24.69 33.80 -7.77
C ASP A 137 23.28 33.49 -8.30
N GLU A 138 22.95 33.91 -9.52
CA GLU A 138 21.73 33.50 -10.24
C GLU A 138 21.65 31.98 -10.43
N PHE A 139 22.74 31.32 -10.81
CA PHE A 139 22.78 29.85 -10.97
C PHE A 139 22.64 29.09 -9.65
N GLU A 140 23.33 29.50 -8.58
CA GLU A 140 23.16 28.86 -7.26
C GLU A 140 21.75 29.14 -6.69
N GLN A 141 21.14 30.28 -7.01
CA GLN A 141 19.75 30.57 -6.66
C GLN A 141 18.76 29.70 -7.44
N GLU A 142 18.89 29.55 -8.77
CA GLU A 142 18.05 28.63 -9.57
C GLU A 142 18.17 27.19 -9.06
N LYS A 143 19.39 26.75 -8.74
CA LYS A 143 19.71 25.44 -8.15
C LYS A 143 19.12 25.25 -6.76
N ALA A 144 19.03 26.31 -5.94
CA ALA A 144 18.32 26.30 -4.67
C ALA A 144 16.80 26.22 -4.85
N ASP A 145 16.25 26.97 -5.81
CA ASP A 145 14.83 26.94 -6.18
C ASP A 145 14.42 25.57 -6.73
N TRP A 146 15.27 24.94 -7.54
CA TRP A 146 15.09 23.58 -8.05
C TRP A 146 15.06 22.57 -6.90
N ARG A 147 15.98 22.68 -5.92
CA ARG A 147 15.95 21.86 -4.71
C ARG A 147 14.69 22.09 -3.86
N ALA A 148 14.22 23.33 -3.75
CA ALA A 148 12.98 23.64 -3.01
C ALA A 148 11.74 23.04 -3.70
N ARG A 149 11.68 23.07 -5.04
CA ARG A 149 10.56 22.55 -5.85
C ARG A 149 10.57 21.02 -5.99
N TYR A 150 11.75 20.40 -6.09
CA TYR A 150 11.91 18.98 -6.44
C TYR A 150 12.61 18.11 -5.37
N GLY A 151 13.19 18.69 -4.31
CA GLY A 151 13.77 17.90 -3.21
C GLY A 151 12.74 16.95 -2.59
N HIS A 152 11.54 17.47 -2.30
CA HIS A 152 10.43 16.66 -1.76
C HIS A 152 10.02 15.50 -2.71
N THR A 153 10.18 15.64 -4.04
CA THR A 153 9.86 14.53 -4.96
C THR A 153 10.93 13.44 -4.96
N ILE A 154 12.18 13.77 -4.64
CA ILE A 154 13.25 12.79 -4.36
C ILE A 154 12.90 12.04 -3.07
N ASP A 155 12.59 12.76 -1.99
CA ASP A 155 12.21 12.18 -0.69
C ASP A 155 11.01 11.22 -0.82
N LEU A 156 10.00 11.60 -1.61
CA LEU A 156 8.83 10.77 -1.91
C LEU A 156 9.18 9.51 -2.71
N VAL A 157 10.16 9.57 -3.61
CA VAL A 157 10.66 8.40 -4.35
C VAL A 157 11.44 7.47 -3.43
N GLU A 158 12.21 7.98 -2.47
CA GLU A 158 12.93 7.15 -1.50
C GLU A 158 11.99 6.51 -0.47
N ALA A 159 11.05 7.28 0.09
CA ALA A 159 10.01 6.75 0.96
C ALA A 159 9.16 5.67 0.25
N ARG A 160 8.85 5.87 -1.05
CA ARG A 160 8.17 4.85 -1.85
C ARG A 160 9.01 3.59 -2.03
N LYS A 161 10.32 3.70 -2.30
CA LYS A 161 11.23 2.53 -2.40
C LYS A 161 11.30 1.75 -1.09
N GLN A 162 11.35 2.44 0.06
CA GLN A 162 11.32 1.80 1.38
C GLN A 162 10.01 1.02 1.59
N TRP A 163 8.86 1.65 1.31
CA TRP A 163 7.56 0.98 1.41
C TRP A 163 7.40 -0.22 0.44
N GLU A 164 7.92 -0.12 -0.79
CA GLU A 164 7.93 -1.23 -1.75
C GLU A 164 8.84 -2.39 -1.29
N ALA A 165 9.94 -2.09 -0.59
CA ALA A 165 10.82 -3.10 0.01
C ALA A 165 10.17 -3.79 1.23
N GLU A 166 9.63 -3.03 2.18
CA GLU A 166 8.89 -3.57 3.34
C GLU A 166 7.74 -4.50 2.89
N ARG A 167 6.95 -4.03 1.90
CA ARG A 167 5.86 -4.80 1.31
C ARG A 167 6.34 -6.05 0.57
N SER A 168 7.54 -6.04 0.01
CA SER A 168 8.16 -7.23 -0.60
C SER A 168 8.49 -8.29 0.45
N ASP A 169 9.04 -7.89 1.60
CA ASP A 169 9.37 -8.82 2.69
C ASP A 169 8.14 -9.35 3.42
N ASP A 170 7.08 -8.56 3.58
CA ASP A 170 5.80 -9.06 4.08
C ASP A 170 5.15 -10.07 3.13
N TRP A 171 5.27 -9.88 1.80
CA TRP A 171 4.86 -10.89 0.82
C TRP A 171 5.63 -12.20 0.97
N LYS A 172 6.96 -12.14 1.18
CA LYS A 172 7.79 -13.33 1.44
C LYS A 172 7.36 -14.04 2.73
N LYS A 173 7.08 -13.30 3.81
CA LYS A 173 6.56 -13.87 5.08
C LYS A 173 5.26 -14.63 4.81
N LEU A 174 4.27 -13.98 4.19
CA LEU A 174 2.97 -14.58 3.84
C LEU A 174 3.10 -15.81 2.94
N GLU A 175 4.05 -15.83 2.00
CA GLU A 175 4.30 -17.00 1.15
C GLU A 175 4.90 -18.17 1.94
N THR A 176 5.83 -17.92 2.89
CA THR A 176 6.30 -18.99 3.79
C THR A 176 5.22 -19.51 4.73
N GLU A 177 4.30 -18.65 5.18
CA GLU A 177 3.14 -19.08 5.98
C GLU A 177 2.14 -19.89 5.16
N ARG A 178 1.87 -19.47 3.92
CA ARG A 178 1.06 -20.23 2.96
C ARG A 178 1.65 -21.62 2.69
N ALA A 179 2.98 -21.72 2.55
CA ALA A 179 3.68 -22.99 2.41
C ALA A 179 3.57 -23.87 3.66
N LYS A 180 3.73 -23.32 4.86
CA LYS A 180 3.50 -24.04 6.15
C LYS A 180 2.07 -24.55 6.26
N TRP A 181 1.07 -23.73 5.96
CA TRP A 181 -0.35 -24.13 5.95
C TRP A 181 -0.65 -25.22 4.93
N GLN A 182 -0.11 -25.14 3.71
CA GLN A 182 -0.26 -26.20 2.71
C GLN A 182 0.40 -27.52 3.15
N ALA A 183 1.54 -27.46 3.84
CA ALA A 183 2.21 -28.66 4.38
C ALA A 183 1.37 -29.31 5.50
N GLU A 184 0.83 -28.52 6.43
CA GLU A 184 -0.01 -29.01 7.52
C GLU A 184 -1.35 -29.57 6.99
N VAL A 185 -2.00 -28.90 6.02
CA VAL A 185 -3.21 -29.43 5.36
C VAL A 185 -2.93 -30.76 4.64
N LYS A 186 -1.79 -30.89 3.93
CA LYS A 186 -1.38 -32.17 3.30
C LYS A 186 -1.18 -33.27 4.34
N LYS A 187 -0.52 -32.96 5.46
CA LYS A 187 -0.29 -33.87 6.59
C LYS A 187 -1.59 -34.34 7.25
N GLN A 188 -2.53 -33.42 7.52
CA GLN A 188 -3.85 -33.76 8.05
C GLN A 188 -4.68 -34.59 7.06
N THR A 189 -4.64 -34.26 5.76
CA THR A 189 -5.29 -35.05 4.70
C THR A 189 -4.73 -36.48 4.64
N ALA A 190 -3.41 -36.64 4.80
CA ALA A 190 -2.78 -37.97 4.85
C ALA A 190 -3.20 -38.77 6.09
N ALA A 191 -3.28 -38.13 7.27
CA ALA A 191 -3.76 -38.76 8.50
C ALA A 191 -5.22 -39.23 8.38
N ILE A 192 -6.12 -38.36 7.90
CA ILE A 192 -7.53 -38.70 7.65
C ILE A 192 -7.66 -39.88 6.68
N ARG A 193 -6.85 -39.92 5.61
CA ARG A 193 -6.82 -41.04 4.67
C ARG A 193 -6.33 -42.34 5.32
N GLN A 194 -5.33 -42.27 6.20
CA GLN A 194 -4.83 -43.43 6.94
C GLN A 194 -5.89 -43.96 7.92
N ASP A 195 -6.60 -43.07 8.63
CA ASP A 195 -7.64 -43.44 9.58
C ASP A 195 -8.90 -43.97 8.90
N SER A 196 -9.25 -43.46 7.70
CA SER A 196 -10.29 -44.04 6.85
C SER A 196 -9.96 -45.49 6.45
N LEU A 197 -8.69 -45.80 6.13
CA LEU A 197 -8.26 -47.17 5.82
C LEU A 197 -8.27 -48.08 7.06
N LYS A 198 -7.94 -47.55 8.25
CA LYS A 198 -8.12 -48.27 9.53
C LYS A 198 -9.60 -48.58 9.78
N LEU A 199 -10.48 -47.60 9.57
CA LEU A 199 -11.93 -47.73 9.76
C LEU A 199 -12.52 -48.77 8.80
N GLU A 200 -12.16 -48.76 7.52
CA GLU A 200 -12.53 -49.82 6.57
C GLU A 200 -12.11 -51.22 7.06
N LYS A 201 -10.87 -51.37 7.55
CA LYS A 201 -10.39 -52.65 8.08
C LYS A 201 -11.19 -53.10 9.31
N LEU A 202 -11.51 -52.16 10.21
CA LEU A 202 -12.36 -52.43 11.38
C LEU A 202 -13.80 -52.79 10.99
N LEU A 203 -14.38 -52.15 9.97
CA LEU A 203 -15.72 -52.49 9.46
C LEU A 203 -15.75 -53.88 8.80
N ARG A 204 -14.72 -54.24 8.02
CA ARG A 204 -14.57 -55.59 7.45
C ARG A 204 -14.41 -56.66 8.55
N ASN A 205 -13.64 -56.38 9.59
CA ASN A 205 -13.51 -57.26 10.76
C ASN A 205 -14.84 -57.37 11.54
N LYS A 206 -15.54 -56.24 11.78
CA LYS A 206 -16.87 -56.25 12.41
C LYS A 206 -17.84 -57.12 11.63
N LYS A 207 -17.83 -57.05 10.29
CA LYS A 207 -18.68 -57.93 9.47
C LYS A 207 -18.32 -59.39 9.68
N LYS A 208 -17.04 -59.78 9.61
CA LYS A 208 -16.62 -61.17 9.88
C LYS A 208 -17.11 -61.69 11.24
N PHE A 209 -16.90 -60.92 12.30
CA PHE A 209 -17.40 -61.29 13.64
C PHE A 209 -18.93 -61.36 13.71
N GLN A 210 -19.66 -60.56 12.92
CA GLN A 210 -21.12 -60.67 12.82
C GLN A 210 -21.53 -61.95 12.08
N ASP A 211 -20.92 -62.24 10.93
CA ASP A 211 -21.15 -63.46 10.14
C ASP A 211 -20.83 -64.73 10.99
N GLU A 212 -19.75 -64.68 11.79
CA GLU A 212 -19.37 -65.72 12.77
C GLU A 212 -20.38 -65.86 13.92
N ILE A 213 -20.83 -64.76 14.52
CA ILE A 213 -21.85 -64.75 15.58
C ILE A 213 -23.17 -65.34 15.10
N ASP A 214 -23.61 -65.00 13.87
CA ASP A 214 -24.88 -65.47 13.34
C ASP A 214 -24.81 -66.96 12.94
N SER A 215 -23.66 -67.44 12.45
CA SER A 215 -23.42 -68.88 12.27
C SER A 215 -23.40 -69.66 13.60
N LEU A 216 -22.81 -69.10 14.66
CA LEU A 216 -22.85 -69.71 16.00
C LEU A 216 -24.26 -69.75 16.60
N LYS A 217 -25.13 -68.77 16.30
CA LYS A 217 -26.56 -68.83 16.67
C LYS A 217 -27.29 -69.94 15.92
N GLU A 218 -27.04 -70.09 14.63
CA GLU A 218 -27.64 -71.15 13.81
C GLU A 218 -27.24 -72.54 14.31
N GLN A 219 -25.97 -72.73 14.70
CA GLN A 219 -25.50 -73.95 15.36
C GLN A 219 -26.19 -74.17 16.72
N LEU A 220 -26.24 -73.16 17.59
CA LEU A 220 -26.88 -73.26 18.90
C LEU A 220 -28.38 -73.58 18.80
N GLU A 221 -29.09 -72.98 17.85
CA GLU A 221 -30.52 -73.25 17.62
C GLU A 221 -30.74 -74.63 17.00
N SER A 222 -29.82 -75.10 16.14
CA SER A 222 -29.81 -76.49 15.65
C SER A 222 -29.57 -77.49 16.78
N GLU A 223 -28.70 -77.18 17.74
CA GLU A 223 -28.50 -78.03 18.93
C GLU A 223 -29.71 -78.03 19.86
N ARG A 224 -30.34 -76.87 20.09
CA ARG A 224 -31.61 -76.78 20.84
C ARG A 224 -32.73 -77.61 20.21
N GLN A 225 -32.84 -77.60 18.88
CA GLN A 225 -33.81 -78.43 18.18
C GLN A 225 -33.50 -79.92 18.35
N ARG A 226 -32.22 -80.32 18.35
CA ARG A 226 -31.81 -81.71 18.65
C ARG A 226 -32.12 -82.10 20.10
N THR A 227 -31.87 -81.24 21.09
CA THR A 227 -32.21 -81.55 22.49
C THR A 227 -33.73 -81.65 22.67
N LEU A 228 -34.52 -80.77 22.06
CA LEU A 228 -35.99 -80.86 22.07
C LEU A 228 -36.49 -82.18 21.48
N HIS A 229 -35.95 -82.63 20.34
CA HIS A 229 -36.31 -83.94 19.77
C HIS A 229 -35.86 -85.11 20.66
N SER A 230 -34.70 -84.99 21.34
CA SER A 230 -34.24 -86.00 22.31
C SER A 230 -35.11 -86.05 23.57
N ASP A 231 -35.64 -84.91 24.02
CA ASP A 231 -36.55 -84.82 25.16
C ASP A 231 -37.95 -85.33 24.78
N ASP A 232 -38.40 -85.11 23.54
CA ASP A 232 -39.61 -85.76 23.00
C ASP A 232 -39.44 -87.27 22.84
N GLU A 233 -38.27 -87.78 22.42
CA GLU A 233 -37.97 -89.22 22.41
C GLU A 233 -37.94 -89.83 23.82
N LEU A 234 -37.43 -89.10 24.83
CA LEU A 234 -37.50 -89.49 26.24
C LEU A 234 -38.96 -89.50 26.73
N GLY A 235 -39.74 -88.46 26.43
CA GLY A 235 -41.16 -88.39 26.74
C GLY A 235 -42.03 -89.42 26.00
N LEU A 236 -41.57 -89.95 24.86
CA LEU A 236 -42.14 -91.10 24.17
C LEU A 236 -41.74 -92.42 24.84
N ARG A 237 -40.48 -92.55 25.30
CA ARG A 237 -40.03 -93.72 26.07
C ARG A 237 -40.74 -93.86 27.40
N ASP A 238 -40.94 -92.78 28.15
CA ASP A 238 -41.67 -92.84 29.42
C ASP A 238 -43.17 -93.09 29.18
N ARG A 239 -43.79 -92.51 28.14
CA ARG A 239 -45.17 -92.90 27.73
C ARG A 239 -45.28 -94.38 27.32
N LEU A 240 -44.29 -94.92 26.62
CA LEU A 240 -44.24 -96.35 26.27
C LEU A 240 -44.05 -97.23 27.50
N ARG A 241 -43.19 -96.80 28.45
CA ARG A 241 -42.95 -97.45 29.74
C ARG A 241 -44.21 -97.45 30.59
N ASP A 242 -44.91 -96.34 30.70
CA ASP A 242 -46.18 -96.22 31.42
C ASP A 242 -47.27 -97.06 30.74
N SER A 243 -47.29 -97.14 29.41
CA SER A 243 -48.18 -98.07 28.68
C SER A 243 -47.86 -99.53 28.96
N ILE A 244 -46.58 -99.91 29.03
CA ILE A 244 -46.15 -101.28 29.39
C ILE A 244 -46.46 -101.57 30.87
N ILE A 245 -46.28 -100.59 31.77
CA ILE A 245 -46.69 -100.71 33.17
C ILE A 245 -48.20 -100.83 33.27
N ALA A 246 -48.98 -100.11 32.47
CA ALA A 246 -50.44 -100.23 32.41
C ALA A 246 -50.90 -101.57 31.84
N GLU A 247 -50.27 -102.12 30.79
CA GLU A 247 -50.56 -103.48 30.30
C GLU A 247 -50.15 -104.56 31.30
N LEU A 248 -49.01 -104.40 31.99
CA LEU A 248 -48.59 -105.28 33.08
C LEU A 248 -49.54 -105.16 34.28
N GLN A 249 -50.02 -103.98 34.62
CA GLN A 249 -51.04 -103.78 35.64
C GLN A 249 -52.40 -104.33 35.20
N TYR A 250 -52.76 -104.26 33.92
CA TYR A 250 -54.01 -104.83 33.40
C TYR A 250 -53.96 -106.35 33.34
N THR A 251 -52.83 -106.95 32.95
CA THR A 251 -52.64 -108.42 32.97
C THR A 251 -52.42 -108.94 34.39
N MET A 252 -51.74 -108.22 35.27
CA MET A 252 -51.74 -108.52 36.70
C MET A 252 -53.15 -108.37 37.30
N ALA A 253 -53.91 -107.33 36.96
CA ALA A 253 -55.29 -107.17 37.42
C ALA A 253 -56.24 -108.21 36.82
N PHE A 254 -55.99 -108.70 35.60
CA PHE A 254 -56.72 -109.82 35.03
C PHE A 254 -56.42 -111.12 35.78
N ASN A 255 -55.14 -111.45 35.98
CA ASN A 255 -54.71 -112.62 36.74
C ASN A 255 -55.12 -112.52 38.22
N VAL A 256 -55.11 -111.33 38.81
CA VAL A 256 -55.57 -111.05 40.17
C VAL A 256 -57.09 -111.07 40.23
N ASN A 257 -57.83 -110.70 39.19
CA ASN A 257 -59.28 -110.89 39.14
C ASN A 257 -59.65 -112.36 38.96
N GLU A 258 -58.91 -113.13 38.16
CA GLU A 258 -59.08 -114.59 38.08
C GLU A 258 -58.74 -115.27 39.42
N LEU A 259 -57.70 -114.80 40.12
CA LEU A 259 -57.38 -115.21 41.49
C LEU A 259 -58.39 -114.69 42.51
N MET A 260 -59.01 -113.53 42.30
CA MET A 260 -60.04 -112.94 43.16
C MET A 260 -61.43 -113.50 42.88
N ASP A 261 -61.72 -114.10 41.73
CA ASP A 261 -62.91 -114.92 41.52
C ASP A 261 -62.73 -116.27 42.25
N GLN A 262 -61.53 -116.85 42.16
CA GLN A 262 -61.14 -118.02 42.96
C GLN A 262 -61.10 -117.74 44.47
N MET A 263 -60.75 -116.53 44.89
CA MET A 263 -60.79 -116.10 46.30
C MET A 263 -62.13 -115.47 46.71
N SER A 264 -63.00 -115.02 45.80
CA SER A 264 -64.34 -114.52 46.12
C SER A 264 -65.25 -115.69 46.47
N MET A 265 -65.19 -116.79 45.70
CA MET A 265 -65.77 -118.10 46.09
C MET A 265 -65.18 -118.67 47.40
N ARG A 266 -64.15 -118.05 47.97
CA ARG A 266 -63.50 -118.43 49.25
C ARG A 266 -63.75 -117.43 50.37
N ASN A 267 -63.94 -116.15 50.06
CA ASN A 267 -64.14 -115.05 51.02
C ASN A 267 -65.63 -114.76 51.27
N GLU A 268 -66.51 -115.05 50.29
CA GLU A 268 -67.97 -115.16 50.51
C GLU A 268 -68.32 -116.27 51.53
N LEU A 269 -67.33 -117.10 51.89
CA LEU A 269 -67.37 -118.11 52.94
C LEU A 269 -66.67 -117.72 54.26
N MET A 270 -66.01 -116.56 54.35
CA MET A 270 -65.08 -116.22 55.45
C MET A 270 -65.30 -114.84 56.11
N GLU A 271 -65.81 -113.83 55.39
CA GLU A 271 -65.92 -112.45 55.90
C GLU A 271 -67.14 -111.74 55.27
N ASN A 272 -68.29 -111.46 55.91
CA ASN A 272 -68.89 -111.84 57.20
C ASN A 272 -68.13 -111.65 58.52
N GLU A 273 -67.16 -110.72 58.56
CA GLU A 273 -66.78 -110.03 59.81
C GLU A 273 -66.02 -108.72 59.52
N ASN A 274 -66.24 -107.71 60.37
CA ASN A 274 -65.41 -106.50 60.56
C ASN A 274 -65.17 -105.54 59.36
N GLU A 275 -66.27 -104.94 58.90
CA GLU A 275 -66.27 -103.55 58.43
C GLU A 275 -65.79 -102.59 59.56
N LYS A 276 -64.50 -102.20 59.58
CA LYS A 276 -63.94 -100.96 60.20
C LYS A 276 -62.40 -100.95 60.25
N GLU A 277 -61.76 -99.97 59.61
CA GLU A 277 -61.25 -98.75 60.27
C GLU A 277 -60.45 -97.86 59.27
N TRP A 278 -60.84 -96.59 59.15
CA TRP A 278 -60.07 -95.54 58.48
C TRP A 278 -59.48 -94.63 59.55
N GLN A 279 -58.15 -94.45 59.59
CA GLN A 279 -57.52 -93.13 59.75
C GLN A 279 -56.00 -93.15 59.58
N ASP A 280 -55.44 -91.94 59.52
CA ASP A 280 -54.04 -91.57 59.72
C ASP A 280 -52.99 -91.93 58.63
N ALA A 281 -52.10 -91.01 58.21
CA ALA A 281 -52.00 -89.56 58.49
C ALA A 281 -51.04 -88.80 57.52
N VAL A 282 -51.09 -87.45 57.55
CA VAL A 282 -49.93 -86.50 57.69
C VAL A 282 -48.79 -86.51 56.63
N GLU A 283 -48.23 -85.38 56.12
CA GLU A 283 -48.55 -83.93 56.18
C GLU A 283 -47.56 -83.07 55.32
N HIS A 284 -47.87 -81.77 55.12
CA HIS A 284 -46.95 -80.64 54.76
C HIS A 284 -46.25 -80.66 53.35
N SER A 285 -46.04 -79.59 52.55
CA SER A 285 -45.98 -78.10 52.70
C SER A 285 -44.60 -77.57 53.19
N PRO A 286 -44.09 -76.34 52.83
CA PRO A 286 -44.67 -75.22 52.06
C PRO A 286 -43.78 -74.53 50.99
N LYS A 287 -44.34 -73.43 50.43
CA LYS A 287 -43.88 -72.42 49.45
C LYS A 287 -42.66 -71.56 49.87
N ILE A 288 -42.02 -70.88 48.89
CA ILE A 288 -41.34 -69.54 48.91
C ILE A 288 -40.98 -69.17 47.44
N ALA A 289 -40.96 -67.95 46.85
CA ALA A 289 -41.17 -66.51 47.18
C ALA A 289 -39.88 -65.63 47.14
N THR A 290 -39.79 -64.34 46.70
CA THR A 290 -40.53 -63.41 45.80
C THR A 290 -39.60 -62.17 45.53
N ILE A 291 -39.98 -61.20 44.66
CA ILE A 291 -39.43 -59.81 44.44
C ILE A 291 -38.49 -59.65 43.21
N ILE A 292 -38.69 -58.83 42.15
CA ILE A 292 -38.90 -57.37 41.79
C ILE A 292 -37.59 -56.47 41.71
N PRO A 293 -37.53 -55.25 41.07
CA PRO A 293 -36.49 -54.94 40.03
C PRO A 293 -35.64 -53.64 40.31
N PHE A 294 -35.46 -52.73 39.30
CA PHE A 294 -34.68 -51.46 39.29
C PHE A 294 -33.12 -51.60 39.20
N ASP A 295 -32.29 -50.70 38.62
CA ASP A 295 -32.52 -49.53 37.74
C ASP A 295 -31.25 -49.02 36.97
N ASN A 296 -31.46 -48.18 35.95
CA ASN A 296 -30.71 -46.99 35.45
C ASN A 296 -29.16 -46.84 35.19
N THR A 297 -28.91 -45.91 34.25
CA THR A 297 -27.77 -44.95 34.12
C THR A 297 -26.36 -45.30 33.55
N SER A 298 -26.17 -44.85 32.30
CA SER A 298 -25.12 -43.90 31.84
C SER A 298 -23.68 -44.36 31.51
N GLY A 299 -23.11 -43.74 30.47
CA GLY A 299 -21.69 -43.79 30.10
C GLY A 299 -21.37 -42.75 29.01
N THR A 300 -20.51 -41.77 29.29
CA THR A 300 -20.24 -40.62 28.39
C THR A 300 -18.91 -40.72 27.65
N GLN A 301 -18.85 -40.22 26.41
CA GLN A 301 -17.60 -39.84 25.73
C GLN A 301 -17.56 -38.33 25.49
N LYS A 302 -16.41 -37.70 25.81
CA LYS A 302 -16.22 -36.24 25.72
C LYS A 302 -15.53 -35.84 24.42
N GLY A 303 -16.30 -35.37 23.44
CA GLY A 303 -15.78 -34.54 22.36
C GLY A 303 -15.64 -33.08 22.81
N LYS A 304 -14.57 -32.38 22.40
CA LYS A 304 -14.48 -30.92 22.55
C LYS A 304 -15.13 -30.26 21.33
N SER A 305 -16.33 -29.71 21.48
CA SER A 305 -17.00 -28.96 20.40
C SER A 305 -17.66 -27.67 20.89
N TYR A 306 -18.18 -26.89 19.94
CA TYR A 306 -18.31 -25.44 20.07
C TYR A 306 -19.76 -24.96 20.22
N VAL A 307 -20.03 -24.30 21.35
CA VAL A 307 -21.07 -23.28 21.60
C VAL A 307 -22.53 -23.73 21.50
N ILE A 308 -22.94 -24.54 20.51
CA ILE A 308 -24.34 -24.97 20.34
C ILE A 308 -24.42 -26.44 19.89
N GLU A 309 -24.03 -27.38 20.75
CA GLU A 309 -24.20 -28.83 20.48
C GLU A 309 -25.12 -29.59 21.44
N ASN A 310 -25.30 -29.11 22.67
CA ASN A 310 -26.17 -29.76 23.67
C ASN A 310 -27.67 -29.42 23.49
N ALA A 311 -27.99 -28.43 22.65
CA ALA A 311 -29.36 -28.10 22.29
C ALA A 311 -29.95 -29.10 21.29
N ASP A 312 -31.28 -29.28 21.32
CA ASP A 312 -31.98 -30.11 20.35
C ASP A 312 -31.69 -29.66 18.91
N VAL A 313 -31.73 -30.60 17.96
CA VAL A 313 -31.52 -30.33 16.53
C VAL A 313 -32.49 -29.25 16.04
N ALA A 314 -33.75 -29.25 16.50
CA ALA A 314 -34.72 -28.22 16.14
C ALA A 314 -34.31 -26.83 16.66
N ASP A 315 -33.90 -26.72 17.93
CA ASP A 315 -33.47 -25.44 18.52
C ASP A 315 -32.20 -24.89 17.85
N ARG A 316 -31.25 -25.77 17.51
CA ARG A 316 -30.05 -25.38 16.73
C ARG A 316 -30.41 -24.83 15.37
N ILE A 317 -31.35 -25.47 14.67
CA ILE A 317 -31.89 -25.01 13.38
C ILE A 317 -32.60 -23.65 13.52
N ARG A 318 -33.45 -23.48 14.55
CA ARG A 318 -34.21 -22.25 14.81
C ARG A 318 -33.30 -21.08 15.18
N LEU A 319 -32.37 -21.27 16.11
CA LEU A 319 -31.40 -20.24 16.55
C LEU A 319 -30.42 -19.85 15.42
N ARG A 320 -30.04 -20.80 14.56
CA ARG A 320 -29.26 -20.51 13.35
C ARG A 320 -30.06 -19.66 12.36
N ASN A 321 -31.31 -20.04 12.07
CA ASN A 321 -32.18 -19.28 11.16
C ASN A 321 -32.51 -17.88 11.70
N LEU A 322 -32.59 -17.73 13.02
CA LEU A 322 -32.74 -16.44 13.71
C LEU A 322 -31.58 -15.48 13.39
N VAL A 323 -30.34 -15.94 13.51
CA VAL A 323 -29.14 -15.15 13.16
C VAL A 323 -29.05 -14.93 11.64
N ASP A 324 -29.25 -15.97 10.83
CA ASP A 324 -29.21 -15.88 9.37
C ASP A 324 -30.18 -14.82 8.83
N ARG A 325 -31.45 -14.85 9.27
CA ARG A 325 -32.49 -13.88 8.87
C ARG A 325 -32.26 -12.49 9.44
N SER A 326 -31.63 -12.37 10.62
CA SER A 326 -31.21 -11.07 11.17
C SER A 326 -30.13 -10.44 10.28
N GLN A 327 -29.17 -11.24 9.80
CA GLN A 327 -28.12 -10.79 8.87
C GLN A 327 -28.72 -10.37 7.51
N MET A 328 -29.70 -11.11 6.97
CA MET A 328 -30.44 -10.68 5.77
C MET A 328 -31.18 -9.35 5.98
N PHE A 329 -31.88 -9.21 7.10
CA PHE A 329 -32.64 -7.98 7.40
C PHE A 329 -31.71 -6.77 7.53
N LEU A 330 -30.56 -6.90 8.21
CA LEU A 330 -29.60 -5.80 8.33
C LEU A 330 -28.88 -5.49 7.00
N ALA A 331 -28.57 -6.48 6.15
CA ALA A 331 -28.09 -6.21 4.79
C ALA A 331 -29.08 -5.36 3.99
N ASN A 332 -30.36 -5.72 4.02
CA ASN A 332 -31.41 -5.00 3.32
C ASN A 332 -31.65 -3.60 3.90
N GLN A 333 -31.50 -3.40 5.23
CA GLN A 333 -31.57 -2.07 5.86
C GLN A 333 -30.32 -1.20 5.62
N ALA A 334 -29.15 -1.81 5.39
CA ALA A 334 -27.93 -1.12 4.95
C ALA A 334 -27.88 -0.93 3.42
N GLY A 335 -28.76 -1.59 2.65
CA GLY A 335 -28.75 -1.60 1.19
C GLY A 335 -27.46 -2.20 0.62
N LEU A 336 -27.07 -3.38 1.11
CA LEU A 336 -25.94 -4.15 0.60
C LEU A 336 -26.39 -5.03 -0.56
N GLU A 337 -25.72 -4.91 -1.70
CA GLU A 337 -25.99 -5.72 -2.90
C GLU A 337 -25.35 -7.11 -2.79
N THR A 338 -26.08 -8.14 -3.19
CA THR A 338 -25.58 -9.51 -3.36
C THR A 338 -24.79 -9.63 -4.67
N ILE A 339 -23.83 -10.56 -4.74
CA ILE A 339 -23.06 -10.82 -5.96
C ILE A 339 -23.32 -12.27 -6.40
N GLY A 340 -23.90 -12.44 -7.59
CA GLY A 340 -24.28 -13.76 -8.10
C GLY A 340 -25.40 -14.39 -7.26
N GLU A 341 -25.24 -15.66 -6.90
CA GLU A 341 -26.23 -16.47 -6.17
C GLU A 341 -26.14 -16.33 -4.63
N GLU A 342 -25.43 -15.31 -4.13
CA GLU A 342 -25.33 -15.05 -2.69
C GLU A 342 -26.67 -14.61 -2.07
N THR A 343 -26.96 -15.12 -0.87
CA THR A 343 -28.02 -14.56 -0.01
C THR A 343 -27.57 -13.27 0.68
N GLU A 344 -28.51 -12.41 1.09
CA GLU A 344 -28.19 -11.12 1.72
C GLU A 344 -27.47 -11.29 3.08
N SER A 345 -27.66 -12.44 3.73
CA SER A 345 -26.85 -12.88 4.88
C SER A 345 -25.36 -12.96 4.55
N MET A 346 -25.00 -13.43 3.35
CA MET A 346 -23.62 -13.48 2.87
C MET A 346 -23.10 -12.08 2.48
N ALA A 347 -23.93 -11.22 1.92
CA ALA A 347 -23.57 -9.81 1.68
C ALA A 347 -23.22 -9.08 2.99
N TRP A 348 -24.01 -9.25 4.05
CA TRP A 348 -23.69 -8.74 5.40
C TRP A 348 -22.34 -9.27 5.91
N ARG A 349 -22.14 -10.59 5.84
CA ARG A 349 -20.89 -11.24 6.27
C ARG A 349 -19.69 -10.72 5.50
N ARG A 350 -19.77 -10.60 4.18
CA ARG A 350 -18.67 -10.09 3.33
C ARG A 350 -18.22 -8.70 3.76
N CYS A 351 -19.14 -7.79 4.00
CA CYS A 351 -18.82 -6.43 4.45
C CYS A 351 -18.13 -6.38 5.83
N LEU A 352 -18.41 -7.35 6.71
CA LEU A 352 -17.79 -7.43 8.05
C LEU A 352 -16.54 -8.32 8.12
N ASN A 353 -16.30 -9.18 7.12
CA ASN A 353 -15.22 -10.18 7.13
C ASN A 353 -13.81 -9.55 7.14
N GLY A 354 -13.66 -8.36 6.57
CA GLY A 354 -12.41 -7.59 6.60
C GLY A 354 -12.15 -6.80 7.88
N VAL A 355 -13.06 -6.83 8.87
CA VAL A 355 -12.95 -6.07 10.12
C VAL A 355 -12.70 -7.02 11.30
N PRO A 356 -11.71 -6.77 12.18
CA PRO A 356 -11.48 -7.58 13.38
C PRO A 356 -12.72 -7.69 14.30
N PRO A 357 -12.96 -8.86 14.92
CA PRO A 357 -14.14 -9.09 15.75
C PRO A 357 -14.19 -8.19 16.99
N GLY A 358 -15.37 -8.05 17.60
CA GLY A 358 -15.59 -7.17 18.74
C GLY A 358 -15.77 -5.69 18.36
N PRO A 359 -15.28 -4.72 19.17
CA PRO A 359 -15.67 -3.32 19.08
C PRO A 359 -15.51 -2.66 17.71
N GLN A 360 -14.48 -3.01 16.94
CA GLN A 360 -14.23 -2.45 15.60
C GLN A 360 -15.32 -2.89 14.60
N ARG A 361 -15.71 -4.17 14.62
CA ARG A 361 -16.79 -4.70 13.77
C ARG A 361 -18.16 -4.15 14.17
N LEU A 362 -18.41 -3.98 15.47
CA LEU A 362 -19.62 -3.34 15.99
C LEU A 362 -19.74 -1.88 15.51
N ALA A 363 -18.65 -1.10 15.58
CA ALA A 363 -18.64 0.27 15.07
C ALA A 363 -18.84 0.34 13.54
N HIS A 364 -18.26 -0.61 12.79
CA HIS A 364 -18.48 -0.71 11.35
C HIS A 364 -19.95 -1.04 11.02
N ALA A 365 -20.55 -2.03 11.71
CA ALA A 365 -21.95 -2.42 11.52
C ALA A 365 -22.93 -1.28 11.84
N ARG A 366 -22.69 -0.51 12.91
CA ARG A 366 -23.42 0.73 13.21
C ARG A 366 -23.35 1.71 12.04
N LYS A 367 -22.14 2.03 11.57
CA LYS A 367 -21.88 2.97 10.46
C LYS A 367 -22.53 2.58 9.13
N LEU A 368 -22.69 1.28 8.85
CA LEU A 368 -23.42 0.80 7.67
C LEU A 368 -24.93 1.10 7.76
N LEU A 369 -25.51 0.97 8.96
CA LEU A 369 -26.95 1.10 9.20
C LEU A 369 -27.38 2.55 9.46
N GLU A 370 -26.58 3.35 10.19
CA GLU A 370 -26.82 4.77 10.49
C GLU A 370 -27.10 5.61 9.23
N ARG A 371 -26.41 5.29 8.12
CA ARG A 371 -26.49 6.06 6.86
C ARG A 371 -27.79 5.87 6.10
N ARG A 372 -28.59 4.84 6.40
CA ARG A 372 -29.75 4.43 5.58
C ARG A 372 -30.99 4.03 6.39
N SER A 373 -30.85 3.60 7.66
CA SER A 373 -32.00 3.13 8.44
C SER A 373 -32.83 4.28 9.03
N LYS A 374 -34.05 4.43 8.49
CA LYS A 374 -35.13 5.23 9.09
C LYS A 374 -36.00 4.43 10.07
N ASN A 375 -35.69 3.15 10.31
CA ASN A 375 -36.58 2.21 10.98
C ASN A 375 -36.29 2.13 12.49
N ASP A 376 -37.25 2.53 13.33
CA ASP A 376 -37.10 2.52 14.79
C ASP A 376 -36.86 1.12 15.37
N ARG A 377 -37.30 0.07 14.67
CA ARG A 377 -36.98 -1.33 15.01
C ARG A 377 -35.49 -1.60 14.96
N VAL A 378 -34.80 -1.07 13.95
CA VAL A 378 -33.34 -1.18 13.79
C VAL A 378 -32.61 -0.32 14.80
N ARG A 379 -33.13 0.88 15.13
CA ARG A 379 -32.56 1.75 16.17
C ARG A 379 -32.52 1.05 17.53
N ARG A 380 -33.69 0.58 18.01
CA ARG A 380 -33.79 -0.18 19.27
C ARG A 380 -32.92 -1.45 19.28
N PHE A 381 -32.74 -2.09 18.13
CA PHE A 381 -31.83 -3.22 17.98
C PHE A 381 -30.35 -2.81 18.10
N LEU A 382 -29.95 -1.71 17.47
CA LEU A 382 -28.59 -1.17 17.55
C LEU A 382 -28.23 -0.73 18.98
N ASP A 383 -29.19 -0.32 19.80
CA ASP A 383 -28.95 -0.01 21.21
C ASP A 383 -28.56 -1.27 22.01
N ASN A 384 -29.09 -2.45 21.64
CA ASN A 384 -28.69 -3.75 22.20
C ASN A 384 -27.36 -4.23 21.60
N THR A 385 -26.27 -3.65 22.09
CA THR A 385 -24.88 -3.96 21.66
C THR A 385 -24.57 -5.46 21.67
N LYS A 386 -25.09 -6.22 22.64
CA LYS A 386 -24.90 -7.68 22.73
C LYS A 386 -25.67 -8.46 21.64
N ALA A 387 -26.84 -8.00 21.22
CA ALA A 387 -27.56 -8.58 20.09
C ALA A 387 -26.85 -8.28 18.75
N LEU A 388 -26.28 -7.08 18.62
CA LEU A 388 -25.44 -6.72 17.48
C LEU A 388 -24.15 -7.55 17.43
N GLU A 389 -23.53 -7.84 18.58
CA GLU A 389 -22.37 -8.74 18.72
C GLU A 389 -22.68 -10.15 18.21
N VAL A 390 -23.83 -10.72 18.60
CA VAL A 390 -24.31 -12.02 18.07
C VAL A 390 -24.46 -12.00 16.54
N VAL A 391 -24.91 -10.89 15.95
CA VAL A 391 -25.10 -10.77 14.49
C VAL A 391 -23.81 -10.45 13.72
N CYS A 392 -22.82 -9.86 14.36
CA CYS A 392 -21.55 -9.47 13.74
C CYS A 392 -20.45 -10.52 13.88
N ASP A 393 -20.35 -11.19 15.02
CA ASP A 393 -19.24 -12.09 15.36
C ASP A 393 -19.56 -13.59 15.22
N PHE A 394 -20.79 -13.94 14.84
CA PHE A 394 -21.19 -15.30 14.48
C PHE A 394 -21.41 -15.46 12.96
N PRO A 395 -20.35 -15.54 12.13
CA PRO A 395 -20.47 -16.10 10.80
C PRO A 395 -20.72 -17.61 10.97
N SER A 396 -21.83 -18.10 10.39
CA SER A 396 -22.09 -19.55 10.25
C SER A 396 -20.97 -20.18 9.41
N ARG A 397 -19.93 -20.72 10.06
CA ARG A 397 -18.70 -21.25 9.43
C ARG A 397 -18.90 -22.43 8.46
N LEU A 398 -20.12 -22.97 8.34
CA LEU A 398 -20.46 -24.13 7.52
C LEU A 398 -21.78 -23.94 6.75
N ARG A 399 -21.74 -23.23 5.60
CA ARG A 399 -22.67 -23.51 4.50
C ARG A 399 -21.87 -23.99 3.28
N GLN A 400 -22.26 -25.15 2.77
CA GLN A 400 -22.17 -25.44 1.34
C GLN A 400 -23.39 -24.79 0.67
N ALA A 401 -23.29 -24.43 -0.60
CA ALA A 401 -24.43 -23.89 -1.35
C ALA A 401 -25.60 -24.89 -1.33
N GLY A 402 -26.83 -24.39 -1.15
CA GLY A 402 -28.04 -25.22 -1.07
C GLY A 402 -28.43 -25.65 0.35
N ASN A 403 -27.61 -25.39 1.38
CA ASN A 403 -28.02 -25.50 2.79
C ASN A 403 -28.47 -24.14 3.33
N ASP A 404 -29.38 -23.51 2.59
CA ASP A 404 -29.78 -22.11 2.77
C ASP A 404 -31.06 -21.94 3.61
N THR A 405 -31.40 -20.69 3.92
CA THR A 405 -32.31 -20.33 5.02
C THR A 405 -33.63 -21.09 5.02
N HIS A 406 -33.90 -21.82 6.10
CA HIS A 406 -35.21 -22.39 6.36
C HIS A 406 -36.30 -21.30 6.35
N GLY A 407 -37.54 -21.69 6.02
CA GLY A 407 -38.70 -20.81 6.10
C GLY A 407 -38.85 -20.13 7.47
N SER A 408 -39.57 -19.02 7.52
CA SER A 408 -39.82 -18.29 8.76
C SER A 408 -40.56 -19.17 9.77
N PHE A 409 -39.89 -19.55 10.87
CA PHE A 409 -40.57 -20.14 12.01
C PHE A 409 -41.48 -19.11 12.69
N PRO A 410 -42.60 -19.53 13.31
CA PRO A 410 -43.41 -18.69 14.18
C PRO A 410 -42.60 -18.02 15.30
N ARG A 411 -43.00 -16.81 15.72
CA ARG A 411 -42.35 -16.06 16.82
C ARG A 411 -42.24 -16.88 18.11
N SER A 412 -43.27 -17.68 18.41
CA SER A 412 -43.30 -18.61 19.55
C SER A 412 -42.15 -19.62 19.52
N HIS A 413 -41.86 -20.25 18.37
CA HIS A 413 -40.82 -21.28 18.28
C HIS A 413 -39.41 -20.68 18.47
N TYR A 414 -39.18 -19.45 18.01
CA TYR A 414 -37.93 -18.75 18.31
C TYR A 414 -37.82 -18.42 19.81
N LEU A 415 -38.87 -17.87 20.44
CA LEU A 415 -38.85 -17.56 21.87
C LEU A 415 -38.70 -18.81 22.76
N GLU A 416 -39.26 -19.94 22.35
CA GLU A 416 -39.06 -21.24 23.00
C GLU A 416 -37.59 -21.69 22.92
N SER A 417 -37.00 -21.64 21.71
CA SER A 417 -35.58 -21.95 21.50
C SER A 417 -34.64 -21.01 22.25
N VAL A 418 -35.05 -19.75 22.42
CA VAL A 418 -34.27 -18.74 23.14
C VAL A 418 -34.36 -18.94 24.66
N LYS A 419 -35.49 -19.44 25.17
CA LYS A 419 -35.63 -19.88 26.56
C LYS A 419 -34.91 -21.20 26.87
N SER A 420 -34.85 -22.14 25.91
CA SER A 420 -34.04 -23.35 26.06
C SER A 420 -32.54 -23.04 25.98
N SER A 421 -32.12 -22.09 25.12
CA SER A 421 -30.71 -21.75 24.88
C SER A 421 -29.89 -21.37 26.11
N TRP A 422 -30.51 -20.74 27.13
CA TRP A 422 -29.87 -20.42 28.41
C TRP A 422 -29.20 -21.66 29.02
N ARG A 423 -29.80 -22.84 28.88
CA ARG A 423 -29.32 -24.10 29.45
C ARG A 423 -28.01 -24.60 28.81
N TYR A 424 -27.56 -23.99 27.71
CA TYR A 424 -26.48 -24.51 26.88
C TYR A 424 -25.27 -23.55 26.72
N ASP A 425 -25.48 -22.23 26.73
CA ASP A 425 -24.38 -21.25 26.84
C ASP A 425 -24.79 -20.04 27.69
N ALA A 426 -24.08 -19.83 28.81
CA ALA A 426 -24.28 -18.69 29.71
C ALA A 426 -23.64 -17.38 29.22
N ARG A 427 -22.95 -17.38 28.07
CA ARG A 427 -22.26 -16.21 27.50
C ARG A 427 -23.16 -15.28 26.68
N VAL A 428 -24.31 -15.77 26.23
CA VAL A 428 -25.26 -15.00 25.41
C VAL A 428 -26.48 -14.67 26.25
N GLU A 429 -26.67 -13.40 26.56
CA GLU A 429 -27.85 -12.94 27.29
C GLU A 429 -29.13 -13.24 26.50
N THR A 430 -30.10 -13.91 27.13
CA THR A 430 -31.40 -14.24 26.50
C THR A 430 -32.09 -13.01 25.93
N LYS A 431 -32.01 -11.85 26.61
CA LYS A 431 -32.53 -10.55 26.13
C LYS A 431 -31.95 -10.11 24.79
N SER A 432 -30.71 -10.50 24.48
CA SER A 432 -30.08 -10.19 23.19
C SER A 432 -30.54 -11.12 22.08
N LEU A 433 -30.89 -12.36 22.40
CA LEU A 433 -31.56 -13.26 21.44
C LEU A 433 -33.04 -12.88 21.26
N GLU A 434 -33.74 -12.48 22.31
CA GLU A 434 -35.11 -11.93 22.23
C GLU A 434 -35.16 -10.68 21.35
N ALA A 435 -34.15 -9.79 21.44
CA ALA A 435 -34.01 -8.64 20.54
C ALA A 435 -33.79 -9.03 19.06
N LEU A 436 -33.22 -10.22 18.77
CA LEU A 436 -33.18 -10.76 17.39
C LEU A 436 -34.54 -11.26 16.95
N VAL A 437 -35.30 -11.91 17.84
CA VAL A 437 -36.67 -12.35 17.52
C VAL A 437 -37.50 -11.11 17.20
N ASP A 438 -37.44 -10.09 18.04
CA ASP A 438 -38.12 -8.82 17.83
C ASP A 438 -37.55 -8.00 16.65
N LEU A 439 -36.40 -8.35 16.09
CA LEU A 439 -35.87 -7.79 14.82
C LEU A 439 -36.41 -8.51 13.57
N ILE A 440 -36.69 -9.82 13.61
CA ILE A 440 -37.16 -10.58 12.42
C ILE A 440 -38.66 -10.94 12.45
N ALA A 441 -39.26 -11.13 13.62
CA ALA A 441 -40.64 -11.56 13.84
C ALA A 441 -41.25 -10.71 14.97
N PRO A 442 -41.90 -9.57 14.63
CA PRO A 442 -42.45 -8.66 15.64
C PRO A 442 -43.67 -9.32 16.34
N PRO A 443 -44.04 -8.83 17.53
CA PRO A 443 -45.29 -9.22 18.19
C PRO A 443 -46.53 -8.85 17.36
#